data_AF-A0A3N6ZU82-F1
#
_entry.id   AF-A0A3N6ZU82-F1
#
_cell.length_a   1.000
_cell.length_b   1.000
_cell.length_c   1.000
_cell.angle_alpha   90.00
_cell.angle_beta   90.00
_cell.angle_gamma   90.00
#
_symmetry.space_group_name_H-M   'P 1'
#
loop_
_entity.id
_entity.type
_entity.pdbx_description
1 polymer ?
#
loop_
_entity_poly.entity_id
_entity_poly.type
_entity_poly.pdbx_seq_one_letter_code
_entity_poly.pdbx_strand_id
1 'polypeptide(L)'
;MERRITEEQVTKAIIDWLETNGWEIICYDFPQSGTGVPLHLNQELRTTKNKGLFIPDIVAIKNGVVIFFENKDRFVLSDFQKIQMLKSTTNYEVSITKFLEGYNYSEIFYGVGLSHTSKTEQRTNEHLEKIDFAVFRYEDNTIKVNFDPHNIFSSSNDSNNIGPLAL
;
A
#
# COMPACT_ATOMS: atom_id res chain seq x y z
N MET A 1 1.77 -29.52 -10.91
CA MET A 1 1.19 -28.22 -11.30
C MET A 1 1.47 -27.28 -10.15
N GLU A 2 2.39 -26.34 -10.31
CA GLU A 2 2.64 -25.30 -9.29
C GLU A 2 1.34 -24.56 -9.00
N ARG A 3 1.00 -24.42 -7.72
CA ARG A 3 -0.16 -23.63 -7.32
C ARG A 3 0.19 -22.17 -7.52
N ARG A 4 -0.55 -21.50 -8.40
CA ARG A 4 -0.45 -20.06 -8.60
C ARG A 4 -0.81 -19.33 -7.30
N ILE A 5 0.06 -18.41 -6.87
CA ILE A 5 -0.21 -17.52 -5.73
C ILE A 5 -1.44 -16.68 -6.09
N THR A 6 -2.43 -16.63 -5.21
CA THR A 6 -3.64 -15.82 -5.40
C THR A 6 -3.46 -14.43 -4.80
N GLU A 7 -4.27 -13.47 -5.24
CA GLU A 7 -4.31 -12.12 -4.67
C GLU A 7 -4.63 -12.14 -3.17
N GLU A 8 -5.54 -13.00 -2.72
CA GLU A 8 -5.83 -13.22 -1.30
C GLU A 8 -4.59 -13.67 -0.51
N GLN A 9 -3.77 -14.57 -1.08
CA GLN A 9 -2.53 -15.02 -0.45
C GLN A 9 -1.45 -13.93 -0.41
N VAL A 10 -1.46 -13.00 -1.37
CA VAL A 10 -0.62 -11.80 -1.34
C VAL A 10 -1.06 -10.88 -0.22
N THR A 11 -2.35 -10.51 -0.19
CA THR A 11 -2.91 -9.61 0.83
C THR A 11 -2.69 -10.14 2.25
N LYS A 12 -2.97 -11.43 2.51
CA LYS A 12 -2.73 -12.05 3.83
C LYS A 12 -1.28 -11.96 4.28
N ALA A 13 -0.34 -12.33 3.40
CA ALA A 13 1.08 -12.30 3.74
C ALA A 13 1.59 -10.87 4.01
N ILE A 14 1.05 -9.87 3.31
CA ILE A 14 1.39 -8.45 3.56
C ILE A 14 0.79 -7.96 4.87
N ILE A 15 -0.46 -8.32 5.20
CA ILE A 15 -1.06 -8.00 6.50
C ILE A 15 -0.22 -8.58 7.63
N ASP A 16 0.08 -9.88 7.59
CA ASP A 16 0.89 -10.55 8.61
C ASP A 16 2.27 -9.87 8.78
N TRP A 17 2.89 -9.49 7.66
CA TRP A 17 4.17 -8.77 7.66
C TRP A 17 4.05 -7.36 8.24
N LEU A 18 3.01 -6.59 7.89
CA LEU A 18 2.76 -5.26 8.41
C LEU A 18 2.56 -5.30 9.93
N GLU A 19 1.70 -6.19 10.42
CA GLU A 19 1.42 -6.37 11.86
C GLU A 19 2.69 -6.77 12.63
N THR A 20 3.45 -7.73 12.10
CA THR A 20 4.73 -8.15 12.69
C THR A 20 5.74 -6.99 12.76
N ASN A 21 5.65 -6.04 11.84
CA ASN A 21 6.47 -4.84 11.81
C ASN A 21 5.81 -3.64 12.51
N GLY A 22 4.77 -3.85 13.33
CA GLY A 22 4.18 -2.84 14.19
C GLY A 22 3.34 -1.80 13.46
N TRP A 23 2.82 -2.12 12.28
CA TRP A 23 1.78 -1.33 11.62
C TRP A 23 0.40 -1.70 12.18
N GLU A 24 -0.44 -0.70 12.39
CA GLU A 24 -1.86 -0.89 12.71
C GLU A 24 -2.66 -0.96 11.41
N ILE A 25 -3.44 -2.02 11.23
CA ILE A 25 -4.32 -2.16 10.05
C ILE A 25 -5.63 -1.41 10.30
N ILE A 26 -5.89 -0.38 9.48
CA ILE A 26 -7.14 0.40 9.54
C ILE A 26 -8.26 -0.35 8.82
N CYS A 27 -7.97 -0.86 7.62
CA CYS A 27 -8.90 -1.70 6.88
C CYS A 27 -8.16 -2.61 5.89
N TYR A 28 -8.85 -3.65 5.43
CA TYR A 28 -8.42 -4.47 4.32
C TYR A 28 -9.63 -5.00 3.54
N ASP A 29 -9.43 -5.32 2.27
CA ASP A 29 -10.39 -6.01 1.42
C ASP A 29 -9.75 -7.25 0.81
N PHE A 30 -10.53 -8.32 0.71
CA PHE A 30 -10.15 -9.48 -0.10
C PHE A 30 -10.99 -9.49 -1.37
N PRO A 31 -10.45 -9.99 -2.49
CA PRO A 31 -11.24 -10.21 -3.69
C PRO A 31 -12.56 -10.93 -3.37
N GLN A 32 -13.67 -10.36 -3.84
CA GLN A 32 -15.04 -10.89 -3.67
C GLN A 32 -15.62 -10.82 -2.24
N SER A 33 -14.95 -10.18 -1.27
CA SER A 33 -15.48 -10.09 0.10
C SER A 33 -16.66 -9.12 0.19
N GLY A 34 -16.62 -8.02 -0.58
CA GLY A 34 -17.60 -6.93 -0.52
C GLY A 34 -17.51 -6.06 0.73
N THR A 35 -16.47 -6.21 1.55
CA THR A 35 -16.29 -5.46 2.82
C THR A 35 -15.32 -4.28 2.72
N GLY A 36 -14.66 -4.10 1.58
CA GLY A 36 -13.74 -2.98 1.37
C GLY A 36 -14.38 -1.61 1.56
N VAL A 37 -13.59 -0.64 2.02
CA VAL A 37 -14.05 0.73 2.26
C VAL A 37 -13.91 1.55 0.97
N PRO A 38 -15.03 1.98 0.34
CA PRO A 38 -14.95 2.72 -0.91
C PRO A 38 -14.53 4.18 -0.67
N LEU A 39 -13.44 4.58 -1.31
CA LEU A 39 -13.08 5.97 -1.52
C LEU A 39 -13.83 6.51 -2.76
N HIS A 40 -14.54 7.60 -2.54
CA HIS A 40 -15.31 8.27 -3.57
C HIS A 40 -14.53 9.46 -4.12
N LEU A 41 -14.63 9.67 -5.43
CA LEU A 41 -14.28 10.96 -6.00
C LEU A 41 -15.02 12.09 -5.27
N ASN A 42 -14.37 13.25 -5.16
CA ASN A 42 -14.97 14.48 -4.68
C ASN A 42 -16.22 14.80 -5.50
N GLN A 43 -17.20 15.43 -4.85
CA GLN A 43 -18.57 15.55 -5.36
C GLN A 43 -18.64 16.20 -6.75
N GLU A 44 -17.79 17.19 -7.02
CA GLU A 44 -17.68 17.92 -8.29
C GLU A 44 -17.21 17.05 -9.46
N LEU A 45 -16.51 15.94 -9.21
CA LEU A 45 -16.03 15.01 -10.23
C LEU A 45 -16.98 13.83 -10.46
N ARG A 46 -18.00 13.67 -9.61
CA ARG A 46 -18.93 12.54 -9.68
C ARG A 46 -19.96 12.75 -10.79
N THR A 47 -19.83 11.96 -11.85
CA THR A 47 -20.85 11.86 -12.91
C THR A 47 -21.94 10.84 -12.59
N THR A 48 -21.62 9.80 -11.80
CA THR A 48 -22.59 8.83 -11.24
C THR A 48 -22.12 8.36 -9.85
N LYS A 49 -22.99 7.66 -9.10
CA LYS A 49 -22.72 7.23 -7.71
C LYS A 49 -21.46 6.36 -7.58
N ASN A 50 -21.18 5.49 -8.55
CA ASN A 50 -20.16 4.43 -8.45
C ASN A 50 -19.00 4.56 -9.45
N LYS A 51 -19.03 5.52 -10.37
CA LYS A 51 -17.94 5.69 -11.35
C LYS A 51 -16.74 6.34 -10.66
N GLY A 52 -15.56 5.75 -10.82
CA GLY A 52 -14.32 6.23 -10.20
C GLY A 52 -14.22 5.89 -8.71
N LEU A 53 -14.87 4.82 -8.25
CA LEU A 53 -14.60 4.28 -6.92
C LEU A 53 -13.20 3.69 -6.87
N PHE A 54 -12.52 3.91 -5.75
CA PHE A 54 -11.31 3.19 -5.39
C PHE A 54 -11.55 2.44 -4.08
N ILE A 55 -11.17 1.17 -4.01
CA ILE A 55 -11.25 0.36 -2.79
C ILE A 55 -9.83 -0.13 -2.55
N PRO A 56 -9.13 0.37 -1.52
CA PRO A 56 -7.82 -0.16 -1.16
C PRO A 56 -7.93 -1.59 -0.66
N ASP A 57 -6.94 -2.41 -0.99
CA ASP A 57 -6.84 -3.77 -0.46
C ASP A 57 -6.33 -3.77 0.98
N ILE A 58 -5.46 -2.82 1.34
CA ILE A 58 -5.01 -2.60 2.72
C ILE A 58 -4.84 -1.09 2.94
N VAL A 59 -5.26 -0.61 4.11
CA VAL A 59 -4.82 0.68 4.66
C VAL A 59 -4.24 0.43 6.04
N ALA A 60 -3.03 0.93 6.28
CA ALA A 60 -2.35 0.78 7.56
C ALA A 60 -1.69 2.09 8.01
N ILE A 61 -1.45 2.23 9.31
CA ILE A 61 -0.81 3.41 9.89
C ILE A 61 0.30 3.00 10.87
N LYS A 62 1.39 3.77 10.88
CA LYS A 62 2.47 3.66 11.86
C LYS A 62 3.17 5.00 12.02
N ASN A 63 3.34 5.48 13.26
CA ASN A 63 4.07 6.71 13.57
C ASN A 63 3.63 7.94 12.74
N GLY A 64 2.33 8.06 12.46
CA GLY A 64 1.78 9.16 11.65
C GLY A 64 1.91 9.00 10.13
N VAL A 65 2.50 7.90 9.66
CA VAL A 65 2.55 7.54 8.24
C VAL A 65 1.40 6.59 7.92
N VAL A 66 0.59 6.94 6.93
CA VAL A 66 -0.47 6.07 6.40
C VAL A 66 -0.04 5.50 5.06
N ILE A 67 -0.32 4.23 4.84
CA ILE A 67 -0.04 3.55 3.58
C ILE A 67 -1.30 2.92 3.00
N PHE A 68 -1.50 3.08 1.70
CA PHE A 68 -2.56 2.44 0.93
C PHE A 68 -1.94 1.43 -0.04
N PHE A 69 -2.45 0.21 -0.03
CA PHE A 69 -2.06 -0.85 -0.96
C PHE A 69 -3.16 -1.13 -1.99
N GLU A 70 -2.72 -1.39 -3.22
CA GLU A 70 -3.44 -2.23 -4.19
C GLU A 70 -2.59 -3.49 -4.44
N ASN A 71 -3.15 -4.65 -4.11
CA ASN A 71 -2.51 -5.94 -4.15
C ASN A 71 -2.95 -6.74 -5.37
N LYS A 72 -2.01 -7.45 -6.01
CA LYS A 72 -2.30 -8.35 -7.14
C LYS A 72 -1.37 -9.55 -7.16
N ASP A 73 -1.84 -10.66 -7.72
CA ASP A 73 -1.01 -11.83 -7.98
C ASP A 73 0.03 -11.63 -9.10
N ARG A 74 0.00 -10.48 -9.79
CA ARG A 74 0.87 -10.13 -10.92
C ARG A 74 0.84 -8.64 -11.20
N PHE A 75 1.74 -8.17 -12.04
CA PHE A 75 1.68 -6.80 -12.56
C PHE A 75 0.42 -6.55 -13.40
N VAL A 76 -0.28 -5.44 -13.12
CA VAL A 76 -1.43 -4.94 -13.87
C VAL A 76 -1.31 -3.41 -14.03
N LEU A 77 -1.13 -2.93 -15.26
CA LEU A 77 -0.87 -1.50 -15.53
C LEU A 77 -2.00 -0.58 -15.07
N SER A 78 -3.26 -1.00 -15.22
CA SER A 78 -4.41 -0.18 -14.81
C SER A 78 -4.41 0.11 -13.30
N ASP A 79 -3.86 -0.80 -12.49
CA ASP A 79 -3.78 -0.62 -11.03
C ASP A 79 -2.71 0.41 -10.67
N PHE A 80 -1.57 0.42 -11.35
CA PHE A 80 -0.57 1.49 -11.22
C PHE A 80 -1.12 2.86 -11.64
N GLN A 81 -1.97 2.90 -12.68
CA GLN A 81 -2.63 4.15 -13.10
C GLN A 81 -3.63 4.65 -12.05
N LYS A 82 -4.35 3.75 -11.37
CA LYS A 82 -5.23 4.12 -10.24
C LYS A 82 -4.40 4.70 -9.08
N ILE A 83 -3.31 4.04 -8.71
CA ILE A 83 -2.42 4.52 -7.64
C ILE A 83 -1.83 5.89 -8.00
N GLN A 84 -1.36 6.07 -9.24
CA GLN A 84 -0.88 7.37 -9.71
C GLN A 84 -1.96 8.46 -9.58
N MET A 85 -3.21 8.16 -9.88
CA MET A 85 -4.31 9.10 -9.74
C MET A 85 -4.55 9.48 -8.27
N LEU A 86 -4.51 8.52 -7.34
CA LEU A 86 -4.63 8.80 -5.90
C LEU A 86 -3.47 9.67 -5.38
N LYS A 87 -2.25 9.32 -5.79
CA LYS A 87 -1.02 10.01 -5.39
C LYS A 87 -0.94 11.44 -5.92
N SER A 88 -1.29 11.65 -7.19
CA SER A 88 -0.99 12.89 -7.90
C SER A 88 -2.16 13.87 -8.01
N THR A 89 -3.32 13.57 -7.43
CA THR A 89 -4.51 14.42 -7.52
C THR A 89 -5.20 14.56 -6.18
N THR A 90 -5.98 15.63 -6.00
CA THR A 90 -6.84 15.82 -4.82
C THR A 90 -8.22 15.19 -5.00
N ASN A 91 -8.41 14.37 -6.04
CA ASN A 91 -9.73 13.88 -6.46
C ASN A 91 -10.45 13.03 -5.41
N TYR A 92 -9.73 12.49 -4.42
CA TYR A 92 -10.29 11.65 -3.35
C TYR A 92 -10.10 12.26 -1.96
N GLU A 93 -9.52 13.46 -1.87
CA GLU A 93 -9.07 14.09 -0.62
C GLU A 93 -10.18 14.16 0.44
N VAL A 94 -11.40 14.52 0.04
CA VAL A 94 -12.55 14.60 0.96
C VAL A 94 -12.88 13.22 1.54
N SER A 95 -12.87 12.18 0.70
CA SER A 95 -13.17 10.82 1.14
C SER A 95 -12.08 10.23 2.02
N ILE A 96 -10.81 10.51 1.71
CA ILE A 96 -9.64 10.07 2.48
C ILE A 96 -9.62 10.75 3.85
N THR A 97 -9.81 12.08 3.88
CA THR A 97 -9.84 12.85 5.14
C THR A 97 -10.94 12.34 6.07
N LYS A 98 -12.13 12.07 5.52
CA LYS A 98 -13.23 11.49 6.29
C LYS A 98 -12.94 10.05 6.73
N PHE A 99 -12.33 9.25 5.87
CA PHE A 99 -12.00 7.86 6.18
C PHE A 99 -10.97 7.75 7.30
N LEU A 100 -9.99 8.66 7.32
CA LEU A 100 -8.94 8.74 8.34
C LEU A 100 -9.32 9.64 9.53
N GLU A 101 -10.59 10.06 9.64
CA GLU A 101 -11.08 10.87 10.75
C GLU A 101 -10.86 10.11 12.07
N GLY A 102 -10.11 10.73 12.99
CA GLY A 102 -9.74 10.13 14.29
C GLY A 102 -8.32 9.55 14.34
N TYR A 103 -7.63 9.42 13.21
CA TYR A 103 -6.20 9.08 13.18
C TYR A 103 -5.34 10.35 13.13
N ASN A 104 -4.23 10.35 13.86
CA ASN A 104 -3.21 11.40 13.73
C ASN A 104 -2.18 10.98 12.69
N TYR A 105 -2.20 11.62 11.52
CA TYR A 105 -1.27 11.34 10.43
C TYR A 105 -0.71 12.62 9.82
N SER A 106 0.51 12.54 9.28
CA SER A 106 1.20 13.63 8.60
C SER A 106 1.48 13.34 7.14
N GLU A 107 1.59 12.06 6.77
CA GLU A 107 1.98 11.62 5.43
C GLU A 107 1.12 10.44 4.99
N ILE A 108 0.83 10.39 3.68
CA ILE A 108 0.12 9.29 3.05
C ILE A 108 0.95 8.84 1.85
N PHE A 109 1.23 7.54 1.77
CA PHE A 109 1.93 6.93 0.65
C PHE A 109 1.07 5.84 0.00
N TYR A 110 1.22 5.68 -1.31
CA TYR A 110 0.42 4.74 -2.09
C TYR A 110 1.33 3.77 -2.84
N GLY A 111 1.06 2.48 -2.73
CA GLY A 111 1.92 1.47 -3.34
C GLY A 111 1.20 0.18 -3.68
N VAL A 112 2.00 -0.81 -4.06
CA VAL A 112 1.49 -2.10 -4.55
C VAL A 112 2.10 -3.26 -3.78
N GLY A 113 1.28 -4.27 -3.56
CA GLY A 113 1.68 -5.56 -3.03
C GLY A 113 1.55 -6.64 -4.10
N LEU A 114 2.66 -7.22 -4.56
CA LEU A 114 2.61 -8.15 -5.70
C LEU A 114 3.22 -9.52 -5.39
N SER A 115 2.76 -10.57 -6.08
CA SER A 115 3.52 -11.82 -6.13
C SER A 115 4.79 -11.63 -6.94
N HIS A 116 5.94 -12.05 -6.39
CA HIS A 116 7.22 -11.98 -7.08
C HIS A 116 7.27 -12.95 -8.26
N THR A 117 7.70 -12.43 -9.41
CA THR A 117 8.28 -13.17 -10.53
C THR A 117 9.25 -12.21 -11.23
N SER A 118 10.23 -12.70 -11.99
CA SER A 118 11.12 -11.82 -12.77
C SER A 118 10.36 -10.90 -13.73
N LYS A 119 9.24 -11.38 -14.29
CA LYS A 119 8.37 -10.59 -15.17
C LYS A 119 7.61 -9.51 -14.39
N THR A 120 7.05 -9.84 -13.23
CA THR A 120 6.37 -8.86 -12.37
C THR A 120 7.33 -7.76 -11.96
N GLU A 121 8.53 -8.13 -11.50
CA GLU A 121 9.58 -7.20 -11.08
C GLU A 121 10.02 -6.28 -12.22
N GLN A 122 10.34 -6.83 -13.39
CA GLN A 122 10.70 -6.04 -14.56
C GLN A 122 9.61 -5.00 -14.91
N ARG A 123 8.35 -5.44 -14.97
CA ARG A 123 7.22 -4.57 -15.34
C ARG A 123 6.93 -3.51 -14.28
N THR A 124 7.12 -3.83 -13.00
CA THR A 124 7.02 -2.85 -11.92
C THR A 124 8.13 -1.80 -12.04
N ASN A 125 9.36 -2.21 -12.36
CA ASN A 125 10.51 -1.31 -12.52
C ASN A 125 10.31 -0.31 -13.67
N GLU A 126 9.57 -0.68 -14.72
CA GLU A 126 9.20 0.21 -15.83
C GLU A 126 8.19 1.32 -15.41
N HIS A 127 7.62 1.26 -14.21
CA HIS A 127 6.52 2.11 -13.76
C HIS A 127 6.65 2.64 -12.32
N LEU A 128 7.87 2.68 -11.77
CA LEU A 128 8.13 3.13 -10.39
C LEU A 128 7.69 4.58 -10.13
N GLU A 129 7.66 5.43 -11.15
CA GLU A 129 7.20 6.83 -11.04
C GLU A 129 5.74 6.96 -10.60
N LYS A 130 4.95 5.90 -10.74
CA LYS A 130 3.51 5.89 -10.45
C LYS A 130 3.16 5.57 -9.00
N ILE A 131 4.11 5.05 -8.24
CA ILE A 131 3.91 4.51 -6.88
C ILE A 131 4.92 5.15 -5.91
N ASP A 132 4.69 5.02 -4.62
CA ASP A 132 5.61 5.42 -3.55
C ASP A 132 6.39 4.23 -2.99
N PHE A 133 5.85 3.01 -3.11
CA PHE A 133 6.52 1.80 -2.72
C PHE A 133 6.01 0.56 -3.46
N ALA A 134 6.83 -0.49 -3.50
CA ALA A 134 6.45 -1.82 -3.95
C ALA A 134 6.96 -2.88 -2.97
N VAL A 135 6.07 -3.76 -2.55
CA VAL A 135 6.37 -4.88 -1.65
C VAL A 135 6.02 -6.18 -2.38
N PHE A 136 6.95 -7.13 -2.42
CA PHE A 136 6.72 -8.42 -3.06
C PHE A 136 6.66 -9.58 -2.07
N ARG A 137 5.70 -10.46 -2.33
CA ARG A 137 5.61 -11.79 -1.73
C ARG A 137 6.32 -12.80 -2.61
N TYR A 138 7.32 -13.48 -2.05
CA TYR A 138 8.04 -14.57 -2.70
C TYR A 138 7.35 -15.92 -2.45
N GLU A 139 7.78 -16.96 -3.17
CA GLU A 139 7.18 -18.30 -3.09
C GLU A 139 7.32 -18.92 -1.70
N ASP A 140 8.40 -18.60 -0.97
CA ASP A 140 8.66 -19.03 0.41
C ASP A 140 7.84 -18.24 1.46
N ASN A 141 6.86 -17.46 1.02
CA ASN A 141 6.04 -16.53 1.80
C ASN A 141 6.81 -15.34 2.39
N THR A 142 8.10 -15.16 2.06
CA THR A 142 8.81 -13.96 2.53
C THR A 142 8.27 -12.72 1.84
N ILE A 143 8.18 -11.64 2.61
CA ILE A 143 7.85 -10.32 2.12
C ILE A 143 9.15 -9.50 2.04
N LYS A 144 9.39 -8.84 0.89
CA LYS A 144 10.48 -7.88 0.73
C LYS A 144 9.97 -6.57 0.19
N VAL A 145 10.59 -5.49 0.64
CA VAL A 145 10.39 -4.16 0.09
C VAL A 145 11.33 -4.04 -1.11
N ASN A 146 10.76 -3.93 -2.31
CA ASN A 146 11.51 -3.89 -3.57
C ASN A 146 11.70 -2.45 -4.08
N PHE A 147 10.84 -1.53 -3.65
CA PHE A 147 10.95 -0.11 -3.94
C PHE A 147 10.39 0.67 -2.75
N ASP A 148 11.18 1.61 -2.21
CA ASP A 148 10.80 2.50 -1.11
C ASP A 148 11.78 3.69 -1.04
N PRO A 149 11.69 4.65 -1.98
CA PRO A 149 12.56 5.83 -2.00
C PRO A 149 12.36 6.76 -0.78
N HIS A 150 11.27 6.59 -0.04
CA HIS A 150 10.91 7.43 1.11
C HIS A 150 11.30 6.80 2.46
N ASN A 151 11.88 5.58 2.46
CA ASN A 151 12.23 4.82 3.65
C ASN A 151 11.03 4.57 4.59
N ILE A 152 9.83 4.41 4.03
CA ILE A 152 8.56 4.17 4.72
C ILE A 152 8.65 2.95 5.65
N PHE A 153 9.31 1.89 5.19
CA PHE A 153 9.38 0.61 5.91
C PHE A 153 10.69 0.41 6.66
N SER A 154 11.58 1.40 6.67
CA SER A 154 12.81 1.33 7.44
C SER A 154 12.49 1.38 8.93
N SER A 155 13.14 0.51 9.70
CA SER A 155 13.05 0.58 11.17
C SER A 155 13.70 1.88 11.62
N SER A 156 12.96 2.77 12.26
CA SER A 156 13.51 3.92 12.98
C SER A 156 14.22 3.46 14.25
N ASN A 157 15.31 2.70 14.09
CA ASN A 157 16.29 2.43 15.13
C ASN A 157 17.60 3.07 14.66
N ASP A 158 17.82 4.34 15.01
CA ASP A 158 19.16 4.92 15.20
C ASP A 158 19.07 6.34 15.81
N SER A 159 18.42 6.45 16.96
CA SER A 159 18.55 7.63 17.82
C SER A 159 18.62 7.23 19.29
N ASN A 160 19.61 6.40 19.64
CA ASN A 160 20.17 6.30 20.99
C ASN A 160 21.46 5.44 20.96
N ASN A 161 22.52 5.98 20.35
CA ASN A 161 23.87 5.53 20.66
C ASN A 161 24.74 6.76 20.90
N ILE A 162 24.44 7.47 21.99
CA ILE A 162 25.39 8.39 22.59
C ILE A 162 26.44 7.50 23.24
N GLY A 163 27.49 7.16 22.49
CA GLY A 163 28.69 6.55 23.04
C GLY A 163 29.21 7.42 24.21
N PRO A 164 29.84 6.82 25.22
CA PRO A 164 30.24 7.58 26.41
C PRO A 164 31.20 8.70 25.99
N LEU A 165 30.87 9.92 26.43
CA LEU A 165 31.81 11.03 26.45
C LEU A 165 33.04 10.57 27.24
N ALA A 166 34.13 10.33 26.55
CA ALA A 166 35.43 10.18 27.17
C ALA A 166 35.80 11.52 27.81
N LEU A 167 36.09 11.46 29.12
CA LEU A 167 36.64 12.55 29.94
C LEU A 167 38.02 12.98 29.43
#